data_AF-A0A0G3CMI8-F1
#
_entry.id   AF-A0A0G3CMI8-F1
#
_cell.length_a   1.000
_cell.length_b   1.000
_cell.length_c   1.000
_cell.angle_alpha   90.00
_cell.angle_beta   90.00
_cell.angle_gamma   90.00
#
_symmetry.space_group_name_H-M   'P 1'
#
loop_
_entity.id
_entity.type
_entity.pdbx_description
1 polymer ?
#
loop_
_entity_poly.entity_id
_entity_poly.type
_entity_poly.pdbx_seq_one_letter_code
_entity_poly.pdbx_strand_id
1 'polypeptide(L)'
;MLLFILVLSAAVGITSADTGGYTVGSCPPDEELEKLGDAVDMSGADVTYSFWEFPLSIKIAYIIGYLTVFFSFFKLAPIILGQIRSLSKNVNKKRIINYVLNEPGCTPSEISRNLKISLGSIRYQIKTLKAEEELTLTREGKFTRVFQNSNVFTNNDKTIISHLKGSTRKQILLNILENPEITNQEISEKLNLDKSTTHWHIKKLREDDIISSEVEGKFTKYFVNPAVESELLKWLKI
;
A
#
# COMPACT_ATOMS: atom_id res chain seq x y z
N MET A 1 2.16 24.77 15.79
CA MET A 1 1.09 25.27 14.89
C MET A 1 -0.16 25.53 15.72
N LEU A 2 -0.08 26.42 16.72
CA LEU A 2 -1.16 26.67 17.69
C LEU A 2 -1.27 28.17 18.05
N LEU A 3 -0.55 29.04 17.33
CA LEU A 3 -0.41 30.47 17.65
C LEU A 3 -1.03 31.40 16.59
N PHE A 4 -1.78 30.87 15.62
CA PHE A 4 -2.27 31.66 14.47
C PHE A 4 -3.81 31.84 14.43
N ILE A 5 -4.54 31.35 15.43
CA ILE A 5 -6.02 31.40 15.46
C ILE A 5 -6.56 32.62 16.23
N LEU A 6 -5.70 33.51 16.76
CA LEU A 6 -6.12 34.56 17.69
C LEU A 6 -5.81 35.99 17.21
N VAL A 7 -6.02 36.28 15.91
CA VAL A 7 -5.81 37.65 15.40
C VAL A 7 -6.96 38.20 14.53
N LEU A 8 -8.01 37.44 14.23
CA LEU A 8 -9.07 37.92 13.32
C LEU A 8 -10.45 38.07 13.99
N SER A 9 -10.53 38.81 15.10
CA SER A 9 -11.84 39.25 15.64
C SER A 9 -11.83 40.66 16.24
N ALA A 10 -10.85 41.51 15.92
CA ALA A 10 -10.74 42.86 16.50
C ALA A 10 -10.91 43.99 15.46
N ALA A 11 -11.74 43.76 14.44
CA ALA A 11 -12.28 44.85 13.62
C ALA A 11 -13.80 44.75 13.61
N VAL A 12 -14.40 44.73 14.81
CA VAL A 12 -15.77 45.23 14.95
C VAL A 12 -15.65 46.72 14.65
N GLY A 13 -15.98 47.11 13.42
CA GLY A 13 -16.28 48.50 13.13
C GLY A 13 -17.36 48.90 14.12
N ILE A 14 -17.00 49.76 15.06
CA ILE A 14 -17.96 50.44 15.93
C ILE A 14 -18.76 51.32 14.96
N THR A 15 -19.82 50.75 14.41
CA THR A 15 -20.90 51.55 13.87
C THR A 15 -21.56 52.13 15.10
N SER A 16 -21.23 53.38 15.40
CA SER A 16 -22.01 54.16 16.36
C SER A 16 -23.42 54.24 15.79
N ALA A 17 -24.33 53.45 16.37
CA ALA A 17 -25.75 53.74 16.23
C ALA A 17 -25.93 55.17 16.71
N ASP A 18 -26.52 56.00 15.85
CA ASP A 18 -26.92 57.35 16.18
C ASP A 18 -27.74 57.27 17.48
N THR A 19 -27.21 57.80 18.58
CA THR A 19 -27.92 57.89 19.86
C THR A 19 -29.02 58.93 19.69
N GLY A 20 -30.08 58.56 18.96
CA GLY A 20 -31.37 59.21 19.06
C GLY A 20 -31.77 59.15 20.54
N GLY A 21 -31.81 60.30 21.19
CA GLY A 21 -31.91 60.42 22.65
C GLY A 21 -33.25 59.96 23.20
N TYR A 22 -33.48 58.66 23.28
CA TYR A 22 -34.55 58.08 24.07
C TYR A 22 -33.99 57.54 25.40
N THR A 23 -34.79 57.63 26.45
CA THR A 23 -34.46 57.06 27.76
C THR A 23 -35.36 55.87 28.01
N VAL A 24 -34.76 54.72 28.36
CA VAL A 24 -35.52 53.49 28.63
C VAL A 24 -35.80 53.44 30.13
N GLY A 25 -37.07 53.53 30.50
CA GLY A 25 -37.55 53.45 31.88
C GLY A 25 -38.44 52.23 32.13
N SER A 26 -38.73 51.96 33.39
CA SER A 26 -39.74 50.98 33.79
C SER A 26 -41.12 51.40 33.28
N CYS A 27 -41.95 50.45 32.86
CA CYS A 27 -43.30 50.75 32.36
C CYS A 27 -44.14 51.42 33.48
N PRO A 28 -44.65 52.65 33.28
CA PRO A 28 -45.46 53.34 34.27
C PRO A 28 -46.86 52.70 34.40
N PRO A 29 -47.62 52.99 35.47
CA PRO A 29 -48.96 52.45 35.67
C PRO A 29 -49.98 52.92 34.61
N ASP A 30 -50.98 52.10 34.30
CA ASP A 30 -51.95 52.28 33.20
C ASP A 30 -52.62 53.68 33.15
N GLU A 31 -52.83 54.31 34.31
CA GLU A 31 -53.49 55.62 34.45
C GLU A 31 -52.59 56.80 33.99
N GLU A 32 -51.27 56.65 34.06
CA GLU A 32 -50.30 57.62 33.50
C GLU A 32 -50.03 57.37 32.01
N LEU A 33 -50.27 56.16 31.55
CA LEU A 33 -50.10 55.72 30.16
C LEU A 33 -51.10 56.40 29.22
N GLU A 34 -52.37 56.52 29.62
CA GLU A 34 -53.39 57.26 28.85
C GLU A 34 -53.05 58.75 28.69
N LYS A 35 -52.32 59.35 29.64
CA LYS A 35 -51.94 60.77 29.58
C LYS A 35 -50.72 61.03 28.69
N LEU A 36 -49.81 60.07 28.58
CA LEU A 36 -48.63 60.21 27.72
C LEU A 36 -48.92 59.93 26.24
N GLY A 37 -50.00 59.19 25.93
CA GLY A 37 -50.42 58.93 24.55
C GLY A 37 -49.28 58.36 23.69
N ASP A 38 -49.11 58.89 22.47
CA ASP A 38 -48.09 58.47 21.50
C ASP A 38 -46.64 58.80 21.93
N ALA A 39 -46.42 59.39 23.11
CA ALA A 39 -45.08 59.72 23.60
C ALA A 39 -44.31 58.49 24.15
N VAL A 40 -45.00 57.36 24.38
CA VAL A 40 -44.38 56.11 24.83
C VAL A 40 -44.51 55.07 23.73
N ASP A 41 -43.40 54.78 23.07
CA ASP A 41 -43.32 53.72 22.07
C ASP A 41 -43.17 52.36 22.77
N MET A 42 -44.19 51.51 22.59
CA MET A 42 -44.25 50.15 23.13
C MET A 42 -44.33 49.08 22.04
N SER A 43 -44.30 49.47 20.75
CA SER A 43 -44.12 48.47 19.70
C SER A 43 -42.68 47.97 19.79
N GLY A 44 -42.50 46.65 19.76
CA GLY A 44 -41.17 46.05 19.92
C GLY A 44 -40.28 46.35 18.72
N ALA A 45 -39.56 45.34 18.23
CA ALA A 45 -38.92 45.51 16.93
C ALA A 45 -40.02 45.61 15.84
N ASP A 46 -40.23 46.80 15.29
CA ASP A 46 -41.29 47.06 14.29
C ASP A 46 -41.07 46.33 12.96
N VAL A 47 -39.84 45.88 12.67
CA VAL A 47 -39.48 45.30 11.38
C VAL A 47 -38.57 44.08 11.53
N THR A 48 -39.01 42.95 10.98
CA THR A 48 -38.15 41.79 10.74
C THR A 48 -37.58 41.89 9.33
N TYR A 49 -36.30 42.26 9.21
CA TYR A 49 -35.64 42.33 7.90
C TYR A 49 -35.33 40.94 7.35
N SER A 50 -35.68 40.73 6.08
CA SER A 50 -35.27 39.52 5.36
C SER A 50 -33.81 39.62 4.89
N PHE A 51 -33.14 38.49 4.65
CA PHE A 51 -31.74 38.49 4.17
C PHE A 51 -31.54 39.35 2.91
N TRP A 52 -32.58 39.47 2.08
CA TRP A 52 -32.57 40.21 0.83
C TRP A 52 -32.69 41.73 0.99
N GLU A 53 -33.07 42.23 2.17
CA GLU A 53 -33.17 43.66 2.47
C GLU A 53 -31.85 44.25 2.99
N PHE A 54 -30.86 43.41 3.34
CA PHE A 54 -29.58 43.91 3.81
C PHE A 54 -28.74 44.58 2.72
N PRO A 55 -27.90 45.58 3.09
CA PRO A 55 -26.89 46.15 2.22
C PRO A 55 -26.00 45.09 1.56
N LEU A 56 -25.57 45.35 0.33
CA LEU A 56 -24.79 44.42 -0.49
C LEU A 56 -23.49 43.96 0.20
N SER A 57 -22.87 44.84 0.99
CA SER A 57 -21.64 44.54 1.74
C SER A 57 -21.82 43.40 2.75
N ILE A 58 -22.96 43.34 3.45
CA ILE A 58 -23.26 42.29 4.43
C ILE A 58 -23.47 40.95 3.72
N LYS A 59 -24.20 40.95 2.59
CA LYS A 59 -24.42 39.76 1.76
C LYS A 59 -23.11 39.19 1.23
N ILE A 60 -22.21 40.06 0.76
CA ILE A 60 -20.87 39.68 0.29
C ILE A 60 -20.03 39.10 1.44
N ALA A 61 -20.02 39.75 2.61
CA ALA A 61 -19.29 39.26 3.79
C ALA A 61 -19.76 37.86 4.21
N TYR A 62 -21.07 37.61 4.19
CA TYR A 62 -21.65 36.30 4.48
C TYR A 62 -21.15 35.22 3.51
N ILE A 63 -21.21 35.48 2.19
CA ILE A 63 -20.74 34.55 1.15
C ILE A 63 -19.23 34.29 1.28
N ILE A 64 -18.43 35.33 1.55
CA ILE A 64 -16.99 35.20 1.80
C ILE A 64 -16.73 34.34 3.05
N GLY A 65 -17.52 34.50 4.11
CA GLY A 65 -17.44 33.66 5.31
C GLY A 65 -17.62 32.17 4.98
N TYR A 66 -18.65 31.82 4.21
CA TYR A 66 -18.84 30.43 3.77
C TYR A 66 -17.72 29.92 2.87
N LEU A 67 -17.22 30.75 1.95
CA LEU A 67 -16.09 30.40 1.09
C LEU A 67 -14.82 30.13 1.90
N THR A 68 -14.50 30.95 2.89
CA THR A 68 -13.30 30.76 3.72
C THR A 68 -13.36 29.48 4.55
N VAL A 69 -14.53 29.13 5.08
CA VAL A 69 -14.77 27.84 5.75
C VAL A 69 -14.60 26.69 4.77
N PHE A 70 -15.18 26.78 3.56
CA PHE A 70 -15.04 25.78 2.51
C PHE A 70 -13.59 25.56 2.07
N PHE A 71 -12.82 26.63 1.84
CA PHE A 71 -11.39 26.55 1.50
C PHE A 71 -10.54 26.01 2.66
N SER A 72 -10.97 26.21 3.90
CA SER A 72 -10.28 25.63 5.06
C SER A 72 -10.39 24.11 5.10
N PHE A 73 -11.48 23.51 4.58
CA PHE A 73 -11.58 22.05 4.42
C PHE A 73 -10.59 21.49 3.39
N PHE A 74 -10.27 22.23 2.32
CA PHE A 74 -9.23 21.80 1.37
C PHE A 74 -7.85 21.67 2.01
N LYS A 75 -7.56 22.43 3.08
CA LYS A 75 -6.30 22.28 3.84
C LYS A 75 -6.24 20.97 4.64
N LEU A 76 -7.37 20.38 5.00
CA LEU A 76 -7.44 19.09 5.71
C LEU A 76 -7.34 17.89 4.77
N ALA A 77 -7.73 18.05 3.50
CA ALA A 77 -7.63 17.00 2.47
C ALA A 77 -6.23 16.35 2.36
N PRO A 78 -5.09 17.09 2.30
CA PRO A 78 -3.77 16.46 2.22
C PRO A 78 -3.41 15.65 3.48
N ILE A 79 -3.91 16.03 4.66
CA ILE A 79 -3.66 15.31 5.91
C ILE A 79 -4.40 13.96 5.89
N ILE A 80 -5.68 13.98 5.51
CA ILE A 80 -6.52 12.79 5.41
C ILE A 80 -5.98 11.83 4.34
N LEU A 81 -5.59 12.35 3.15
CA LEU A 81 -4.95 11.55 2.10
C LEU A 81 -3.63 10.92 2.56
N GLY A 82 -2.83 11.65 3.33
CA GLY A 82 -1.57 11.14 3.90
C GLY A 82 -1.79 9.94 4.83
N GLN A 83 -2.78 10.02 5.71
CA GLN A 83 -3.13 8.93 6.65
C GLN A 83 -3.70 7.70 5.92
N ILE A 84 -4.60 7.90 4.95
CA ILE A 84 -5.15 6.78 4.16
C ILE A 84 -4.03 6.04 3.41
N ARG A 85 -3.05 6.78 2.87
CA ARG A 85 -1.90 6.20 2.17
C ARG A 85 -1.00 5.38 3.09
N SER A 86 -0.79 5.81 4.34
CA SER A 86 0.04 5.08 5.30
C SER A 86 -0.63 3.77 5.76
N LEU A 87 -1.94 3.79 5.96
CA LEU A 87 -2.72 2.58 6.27
C LEU A 87 -2.65 1.57 5.12
N SER A 88 -2.88 2.02 3.88
CA SER A 88 -2.76 1.19 2.68
C SER A 88 -1.36 0.60 2.52
N LYS A 89 -0.30 1.36 2.86
CA LYS A 89 1.09 0.87 2.86
C LYS A 89 1.25 -0.32 3.79
N ASN A 90 0.74 -0.25 5.02
CA ASN A 90 0.82 -1.34 5.99
C ASN A 90 0.01 -2.57 5.57
N VAL A 91 -1.17 -2.37 5.01
CA VAL A 91 -2.00 -3.48 4.46
C VAL A 91 -1.25 -4.17 3.32
N ASN A 92 -0.69 -3.41 2.38
CA ASN A 92 0.06 -3.99 1.27
C ASN A 92 1.37 -4.68 1.73
N LYS A 93 2.08 -4.13 2.73
CA LYS A 93 3.24 -4.77 3.36
C LYS A 93 2.86 -6.18 3.85
N LYS A 94 1.79 -6.29 4.65
CA LYS A 94 1.30 -7.58 5.16
C LYS A 94 0.89 -8.55 4.04
N ARG A 95 0.19 -8.05 3.00
CA ARG A 95 -0.20 -8.86 1.84
C ARG A 95 1.01 -9.44 1.10
N ILE A 96 2.07 -8.64 0.92
CA ILE A 96 3.31 -9.08 0.27
C ILE A 96 4.00 -10.15 1.12
N ILE A 97 4.16 -9.92 2.43
CA ILE A 97 4.77 -10.90 3.33
C ILE A 97 3.99 -12.22 3.29
N ASN A 98 2.66 -12.16 3.49
CA ASN A 98 1.82 -13.36 3.47
C ASN A 98 1.89 -14.12 2.13
N TYR A 99 1.95 -13.39 1.02
CA TYR A 99 2.15 -14.00 -0.28
C TYR A 99 3.51 -14.72 -0.39
N VAL A 100 4.60 -14.09 0.06
CA VAL A 100 5.93 -14.71 0.06
C VAL A 100 6.00 -15.93 0.98
N LEU A 101 5.29 -15.92 2.11
CA LEU A 101 5.19 -17.07 3.02
C LEU A 101 4.53 -18.27 2.35
N ASN A 102 3.44 -18.03 1.60
CA ASN A 102 2.71 -19.09 0.90
C ASN A 102 3.44 -19.58 -0.35
N GLU A 103 4.15 -18.67 -1.03
CA GLU A 103 4.85 -18.94 -2.29
C GLU A 103 6.32 -18.52 -2.22
N PRO A 104 7.17 -19.26 -1.47
CA PRO A 104 8.59 -18.94 -1.34
C PRO A 104 9.31 -19.01 -2.69
N GLY A 105 10.32 -18.15 -2.86
CA GLY A 105 11.09 -18.07 -4.10
C GLY A 105 10.37 -17.40 -5.27
N CYS A 106 9.24 -16.73 -5.01
CA CYS A 106 8.52 -15.96 -6.02
C CYS A 106 9.31 -14.73 -6.48
N THR A 107 8.99 -14.26 -7.69
CA THR A 107 9.61 -13.05 -8.27
C THR A 107 8.79 -11.80 -7.97
N PRO A 108 9.40 -10.59 -7.94
CA PRO A 108 8.67 -9.33 -7.82
C PRO A 108 7.55 -9.18 -8.88
N SER A 109 7.76 -9.73 -10.07
CA SER A 109 6.77 -9.74 -11.14
C SER A 109 5.59 -10.66 -10.86
N GLU A 110 5.81 -11.84 -10.26
CA GLU A 110 4.73 -12.74 -9.82
C GLU A 110 3.91 -12.10 -8.70
N ILE A 111 4.57 -11.51 -7.70
CA ILE A 111 3.90 -10.80 -6.60
C ILE A 111 3.03 -9.67 -7.16
N SER A 112 3.58 -8.87 -8.08
CA SER A 112 2.86 -7.77 -8.73
C SER A 112 1.62 -8.24 -9.47
N ARG A 113 1.74 -9.31 -10.28
CA ARG A 113 0.60 -9.88 -11.04
C ARG A 113 -0.48 -10.43 -10.11
N ASN A 114 -0.11 -11.21 -9.10
CA ASN A 114 -1.07 -11.89 -8.24
C ASN A 114 -1.74 -10.96 -7.23
N LEU A 115 -1.01 -9.99 -6.68
CA LEU A 115 -1.58 -9.03 -5.72
C LEU A 115 -2.24 -7.82 -6.39
N LYS A 116 -2.10 -7.67 -7.72
CA LYS A 116 -2.54 -6.51 -8.52
C LYS A 116 -1.97 -5.19 -7.99
N ILE A 117 -0.70 -5.22 -7.59
CA ILE A 117 0.05 -4.04 -7.11
C ILE A 117 1.10 -3.67 -8.16
N SER A 118 1.32 -2.37 -8.37
CA SER A 118 2.32 -1.91 -9.34
C SER A 118 3.71 -2.46 -9.03
N LEU A 119 4.44 -2.86 -10.07
CA LEU A 119 5.78 -3.46 -9.94
C LEU A 119 6.77 -2.53 -9.23
N GLY A 120 6.69 -1.22 -9.48
CA GLY A 120 7.51 -0.22 -8.78
C GLY A 120 7.25 -0.21 -7.27
N SER A 121 5.98 -0.29 -6.86
CA SER A 121 5.62 -0.38 -5.45
C SER A 121 6.12 -1.68 -4.81
N ILE A 122 5.97 -2.81 -5.49
CA ILE A 122 6.49 -4.10 -5.01
C ILE A 122 8.01 -4.04 -4.82
N ARG A 123 8.76 -3.53 -5.81
CA ARG A 123 10.23 -3.41 -5.71
C ARG A 123 10.65 -2.49 -4.55
N TYR A 124 9.97 -1.36 -4.38
CA TYR A 124 10.21 -0.47 -3.25
C TYR A 124 9.95 -1.19 -1.91
N GLN A 125 8.79 -1.82 -1.76
CA GLN A 125 8.45 -2.52 -0.51
C GLN A 125 9.40 -3.67 -0.22
N ILE A 126 9.76 -4.49 -1.21
CA ILE A 126 10.74 -5.58 -1.04
C ILE A 126 12.10 -5.03 -0.61
N LYS A 127 12.55 -3.89 -1.17
CA LYS A 127 13.80 -3.25 -0.76
C LYS A 127 13.73 -2.79 0.69
N THR A 128 12.61 -2.20 1.11
CA THR A 128 12.38 -1.81 2.51
C THR A 128 12.36 -3.03 3.43
N LEU A 129 11.59 -4.07 3.08
CA LEU A 129 11.48 -5.32 3.84
C LEU A 129 12.81 -6.07 3.97
N LYS A 130 13.68 -5.98 2.96
CA LYS A 130 15.04 -6.52 3.04
C LYS A 130 15.89 -5.74 4.04
N ALA A 131 15.77 -4.41 4.05
CA ALA A 131 16.50 -3.56 5.00
C ALA A 131 16.01 -3.74 6.44
N GLU A 132 14.74 -4.09 6.62
CA GLU A 132 14.11 -4.45 7.89
C GLU A 132 14.38 -5.91 8.30
N GLU A 133 15.20 -6.66 7.55
CA GLU A 133 15.51 -8.07 7.78
C GLU A 133 14.29 -9.00 7.86
N GLU A 134 13.15 -8.63 7.25
CA GLU A 134 11.97 -9.49 7.15
C GLU A 134 12.06 -10.43 5.93
N LEU A 135 12.73 -10.00 4.85
CA LEU A 135 12.87 -10.74 3.60
C LEU A 135 14.33 -10.85 3.14
N THR A 136 14.70 -11.99 2.58
CA THR A 136 15.98 -12.19 1.90
C THR A 136 15.78 -12.26 0.39
N LEU A 137 16.77 -11.78 -0.37
CA LEU A 137 16.77 -11.84 -1.83
C LEU A 137 17.91 -12.71 -2.32
N THR A 138 17.57 -13.68 -3.16
CA THR A 138 18.53 -14.55 -3.86
C THR A 138 18.46 -14.29 -5.35
N ARG A 139 19.61 -14.26 -6.02
CA ARG A 139 19.68 -14.08 -7.47
C ARG A 139 19.86 -15.44 -8.14
N GLU A 140 18.95 -15.80 -9.05
CA GLU A 140 19.07 -16.96 -9.92
C GLU A 140 19.14 -16.46 -11.38
N GLY A 141 20.35 -16.34 -11.92
CA GLY A 141 20.59 -15.78 -13.25
C GLY A 141 20.00 -14.38 -13.41
N LYS A 142 18.95 -14.26 -14.25
CA LYS A 142 18.24 -12.99 -14.52
C LYS A 142 17.12 -12.68 -13.53
N PHE A 143 16.73 -13.63 -12.69
CA PHE A 143 15.61 -13.49 -11.77
C PHE A 143 16.10 -13.16 -10.35
N THR A 144 15.39 -12.26 -9.69
CA THR A 144 15.51 -12.05 -8.24
C THR A 144 14.35 -12.75 -7.58
N ARG A 145 14.67 -13.66 -6.66
CA ARG A 145 13.70 -14.44 -5.90
C ARG A 145 13.65 -13.95 -4.47
N VAL A 146 12.44 -13.94 -3.94
CA VAL A 146 12.11 -13.40 -2.63
C VAL A 146 11.81 -14.55 -1.69
N PHE A 147 12.46 -14.53 -0.53
CA PHE A 147 12.27 -15.51 0.53
C PHE A 147 12.02 -14.78 1.84
N GLN A 148 11.33 -15.42 2.78
CA GLN A 148 11.30 -14.94 4.15
C GLN A 148 12.71 -15.01 4.73
N ASN A 149 13.11 -13.96 5.46
CA ASN A 149 14.32 -14.00 6.25
C ASN A 149 14.06 -14.71 7.58
N SER A 150 13.75 -16.00 7.49
CA SER A 150 13.65 -16.88 8.64
C SER A 150 14.71 -17.96 8.51
N ASN A 151 15.18 -18.48 9.65
CA ASN A 151 16.09 -19.64 9.69
C ASN A 151 15.40 -20.96 9.22
N VAL A 152 14.22 -20.85 8.61
CA VAL A 152 13.44 -21.96 8.05
C VAL A 152 14.05 -22.45 6.74
N PHE A 153 14.72 -21.58 5.98
CA PHE A 153 15.27 -21.90 4.66
C PHE A 153 16.79 -21.91 4.68
N THR A 154 17.39 -23.09 4.47
CA THR A 154 18.82 -23.22 4.20
C THR A 154 19.18 -22.58 2.85
N ASN A 155 20.46 -22.38 2.58
CA ASN A 155 20.88 -21.91 1.26
C ASN A 155 20.52 -22.92 0.16
N ASN A 156 20.62 -24.22 0.46
CA ASN A 156 20.22 -25.30 -0.43
C ASN A 156 18.71 -25.29 -0.68
N ASP A 157 17.88 -25.12 0.37
CA ASP A 157 16.42 -24.96 0.22
C ASP A 157 16.10 -23.84 -0.79
N LYS A 158 16.75 -22.68 -0.64
CA LYS A 158 16.53 -21.54 -1.55
C LYS A 158 16.92 -21.89 -2.97
N THR A 159 18.04 -22.56 -3.18
CA THR A 159 18.51 -22.99 -4.51
C THR A 159 17.57 -24.01 -5.14
N ILE A 160 17.16 -25.04 -4.40
CA ILE A 160 16.20 -26.06 -4.84
C ILE A 160 14.86 -25.42 -5.23
N ILE A 161 14.26 -24.63 -4.35
CA ILE A 161 12.98 -23.94 -4.62
C ILE A 161 13.09 -23.10 -5.88
N SER A 162 14.23 -22.44 -6.08
CA SER A 162 14.49 -21.61 -7.26
C SER A 162 14.42 -22.43 -8.56
N HIS A 163 15.08 -23.60 -8.61
CA HIS A 163 15.01 -24.49 -9.76
C HIS A 163 13.63 -25.10 -9.98
N LEU A 164 12.93 -25.46 -8.90
CA LEU A 164 11.61 -26.09 -8.96
C LEU A 164 10.50 -25.14 -9.44
N LYS A 165 10.69 -23.83 -9.38
CA LYS A 165 9.75 -22.85 -9.95
C LYS A 165 9.65 -22.93 -11.47
N GLY A 166 10.68 -23.41 -12.16
CA GLY A 166 10.64 -23.64 -13.61
C GLY A 166 10.03 -25.00 -13.93
N SER A 167 8.95 -25.04 -14.73
CA SER A 167 8.28 -26.29 -15.11
C SER A 167 9.24 -27.32 -15.72
N THR A 168 10.10 -26.89 -16.64
CA THR A 168 11.06 -27.75 -17.34
C THR A 168 12.11 -28.33 -16.40
N ARG A 169 12.76 -27.52 -15.56
CA ARG A 169 13.78 -28.03 -14.62
C ARG A 169 13.18 -28.94 -13.57
N LYS A 170 11.97 -28.62 -13.08
CA LYS A 170 11.23 -29.50 -12.19
C LYS A 170 10.99 -30.86 -12.84
N GLN A 171 10.53 -30.90 -14.09
CA GLN A 171 10.33 -32.14 -14.83
C GLN A 171 11.64 -32.92 -15.04
N ILE A 172 12.74 -32.24 -15.37
CA ILE A 172 14.05 -32.88 -15.50
C ILE A 172 14.47 -33.53 -14.17
N LEU A 173 14.37 -32.80 -13.05
CA LEU A 173 14.70 -33.34 -11.73
C LEU A 173 13.84 -34.53 -11.34
N LEU A 174 12.52 -34.48 -11.62
CA LEU A 174 11.62 -35.61 -11.39
C LEU A 174 12.03 -36.84 -12.22
N ASN A 175 12.45 -36.66 -13.47
CA ASN A 175 12.89 -37.77 -14.31
C ASN A 175 14.17 -38.43 -13.79
N ILE A 176 15.11 -37.64 -13.27
CA ILE A 176 16.36 -38.15 -12.67
C ILE A 176 16.06 -38.86 -11.34
N LEU A 177 15.10 -38.38 -10.55
CA LEU A 177 14.64 -39.03 -9.32
C LEU A 177 13.95 -40.37 -9.60
N GLU A 178 13.05 -40.42 -10.58
CA GLU A 178 12.30 -41.62 -10.94
C GLU A 178 13.17 -42.67 -11.64
N ASN A 179 14.14 -42.22 -12.43
CA ASN A 179 15.02 -43.08 -13.23
C ASN A 179 16.47 -42.61 -13.00
N PRO A 180 17.12 -43.02 -11.89
CA PRO A 180 18.54 -42.81 -11.71
C PRO A 180 19.31 -43.38 -12.91
N GLU A 181 20.47 -42.81 -13.22
CA GLU A 181 21.28 -43.15 -14.39
C GLU A 181 20.74 -42.68 -15.75
N ILE A 182 19.63 -41.94 -15.78
CA ILE A 182 19.10 -41.39 -17.04
C ILE A 182 20.12 -40.46 -17.72
N THR A 183 20.22 -40.57 -19.04
CA THR A 183 21.14 -39.80 -19.87
C THR A 183 20.49 -38.53 -20.41
N ASN A 184 21.31 -37.60 -20.92
CA ASN A 184 20.83 -36.38 -21.55
C ASN A 184 19.92 -36.66 -22.77
N GLN A 185 20.25 -37.71 -23.54
CA GLN A 185 19.43 -38.11 -24.68
C GLN A 185 18.05 -38.59 -24.25
N GLU A 186 17.97 -39.47 -23.25
CA GLU A 186 16.70 -40.00 -22.75
C GLU A 186 15.84 -38.90 -22.11
N ILE A 187 16.44 -37.96 -21.35
CA ILE A 187 15.71 -36.80 -20.81
C ILE A 187 15.15 -35.94 -21.96
N SER A 188 15.97 -35.65 -22.97
CA SER A 188 15.60 -34.84 -24.13
C SER A 188 14.43 -35.47 -24.90
N GLU A 189 14.48 -36.78 -25.13
CA GLU A 189 13.43 -37.55 -25.81
C GLU A 189 12.14 -37.61 -24.97
N LYS A 190 12.24 -37.95 -23.68
CA LYS A 190 11.08 -38.10 -22.78
C LYS A 190 10.33 -36.79 -22.53
N LEU A 191 11.05 -35.67 -22.49
CA LEU A 191 10.46 -34.33 -22.29
C LEU A 191 10.20 -33.57 -23.58
N ASN A 192 10.50 -34.17 -24.75
CA ASN A 192 10.41 -33.52 -26.06
C ASN A 192 11.11 -32.14 -26.09
N LEU A 193 12.30 -32.08 -25.50
CA LEU A 193 13.17 -30.91 -25.46
C LEU A 193 14.33 -31.12 -26.42
N ASP A 194 14.88 -30.05 -26.98
CA ASP A 194 16.11 -30.18 -27.75
C ASP A 194 17.31 -30.54 -26.83
N LYS A 195 18.30 -31.23 -27.40
CA LYS A 195 19.48 -31.70 -26.66
C LYS A 195 20.27 -30.56 -26.04
N SER A 196 20.30 -29.38 -26.66
CA SER A 196 21.07 -28.22 -26.18
C SER A 196 20.39 -27.53 -25.01
N THR A 197 19.06 -27.39 -25.03
CA THR A 197 18.25 -26.89 -23.92
C THR A 197 18.29 -27.84 -22.74
N THR A 198 18.17 -29.14 -22.99
CA THR A 198 18.30 -30.17 -21.94
C THR A 198 19.68 -30.11 -21.29
N HIS A 199 20.74 -30.05 -22.11
CA HIS A 199 22.11 -29.87 -21.63
C HIS A 199 22.27 -28.60 -20.79
N TRP A 200 21.69 -27.48 -21.22
CA TRP A 200 21.76 -26.21 -20.47
C TRP A 200 21.09 -26.31 -19.09
N HIS A 201 19.91 -26.95 -19.02
CA HIS A 201 19.22 -27.16 -17.75
C HIS A 201 20.02 -28.09 -16.81
N ILE A 202 20.50 -29.21 -17.32
CA ILE A 202 21.34 -30.17 -16.57
C ILE A 202 22.62 -29.50 -16.07
N LYS A 203 23.29 -28.75 -16.94
CA LYS A 203 24.51 -28.01 -16.57
C LYS A 203 24.23 -27.08 -15.40
N LYS A 204 23.11 -26.35 -15.41
CA LYS A 204 22.72 -25.47 -14.30
C LYS A 204 22.45 -26.23 -13.00
N LEU A 205 21.79 -27.39 -13.07
CA LEU A 205 21.56 -28.22 -11.90
C LEU A 205 22.86 -28.79 -11.31
N ARG A 206 23.84 -29.10 -12.16
CA ARG A 206 25.19 -29.54 -11.75
C ARG A 206 26.02 -28.42 -11.13
N GLU A 207 25.98 -27.22 -11.72
CA GLU A 207 26.70 -26.04 -11.20
C GLU A 207 26.23 -25.65 -9.79
N ASP A 208 24.97 -25.94 -9.46
CA ASP A 208 24.37 -25.68 -8.16
C ASP A 208 24.37 -26.93 -7.24
N ASP A 209 25.15 -27.96 -7.58
CA ASP A 209 25.36 -29.21 -6.82
C ASP A 209 24.08 -30.01 -6.49
N ILE A 210 22.99 -29.81 -7.24
CA ILE A 210 21.72 -30.53 -7.05
C ILE A 210 21.81 -31.95 -7.62
N ILE A 211 22.51 -32.10 -8.74
CA ILE A 211 22.71 -33.39 -9.41
C ILE A 211 24.20 -33.64 -9.63
N SER A 212 24.61 -34.90 -9.54
CA SER A 212 25.92 -35.36 -9.95
C SER A 212 25.84 -36.04 -11.32
N SER A 213 27.01 -36.30 -11.92
CA SER A 213 27.10 -36.98 -13.21
C SER A 213 28.26 -37.96 -13.21
N GLU A 214 28.04 -39.13 -13.78
CA GLU A 214 29.09 -40.13 -14.02
C GLU A 214 29.22 -40.39 -15.52
N VAL A 215 30.46 -40.50 -16.00
CA VAL A 215 30.74 -40.76 -17.41
C VAL A 215 30.96 -42.25 -17.59
N GLU A 216 30.11 -42.88 -18.41
CA GLU A 216 30.22 -44.29 -18.77
C GLU A 216 30.38 -44.40 -20.29
N GLY A 217 31.63 -44.59 -20.72
CA GLY A 217 31.99 -44.64 -22.13
C GLY A 217 31.67 -43.32 -22.85
N LYS A 218 30.67 -43.35 -23.75
CA LYS A 218 30.22 -42.16 -24.51
C LYS A 218 29.03 -41.45 -23.88
N PHE A 219 28.45 -42.02 -22.83
CA PHE A 219 27.24 -41.51 -22.19
C PHE A 219 27.58 -40.85 -20.85
N THR A 220 26.76 -39.87 -20.47
CA THR A 220 26.81 -39.24 -19.16
C THR A 220 25.49 -39.53 -18.46
N LYS A 221 25.58 -40.25 -17.34
CA LYS A 221 24.49 -40.64 -16.47
C LYS A 221 24.34 -39.61 -15.35
N TYR A 222 23.10 -39.31 -14.97
CA TYR A 222 22.82 -38.32 -13.93
C TYR A 222 22.16 -38.94 -12.70
N PHE A 223 22.51 -38.39 -11.54
CA PHE A 223 21.97 -38.80 -10.26
C PHE A 223 21.65 -37.55 -9.43
N VAL A 224 20.66 -37.63 -8.54
CA VAL A 224 20.49 -36.60 -7.53
C VAL A 224 21.64 -36.69 -6.53
N ASN A 225 22.15 -35.54 -6.10
CA ASN A 225 23.18 -35.51 -5.06
C ASN A 225 22.56 -35.94 -3.71
N PRO A 226 23.07 -37.01 -3.06
CA PRO A 226 22.52 -37.51 -1.79
C PRO A 226 22.50 -36.46 -0.68
N ALA A 227 23.42 -35.48 -0.71
CA ALA A 227 23.50 -34.42 0.30
C ALA A 227 22.28 -33.49 0.31
N VAL A 228 21.64 -33.29 -0.85
CA VAL A 228 20.49 -32.38 -1.00
C VAL A 228 19.19 -33.12 -1.29
N GLU A 229 19.22 -34.43 -1.43
CA GLU A 229 18.07 -35.26 -1.79
C GLU A 229 16.92 -35.12 -0.79
N SER A 230 17.21 -35.12 0.51
CA SER A 230 16.19 -34.95 1.56
C SER A 230 15.47 -33.59 1.48
N GLU A 231 16.21 -32.50 1.24
CA GLU A 231 15.66 -31.16 1.02
C GLU A 231 14.87 -31.09 -0.30
N LEU A 232 15.36 -31.77 -1.36
CA LEU A 232 14.69 -31.83 -2.66
C LEU A 232 13.32 -32.52 -2.56
N LEU A 233 13.25 -33.67 -1.90
CA LEU A 233 11.99 -34.41 -1.70
C LEU A 233 10.99 -33.60 -0.88
N LYS A 234 11.44 -32.96 0.21
CA LYS A 234 10.63 -32.03 1.02
C LYS A 234 9.93 -30.97 0.17
N TRP A 235 10.61 -30.37 -0.80
CA TRP A 235 10.06 -29.31 -1.64
C TRP A 235 9.28 -29.79 -2.86
N LEU A 236 9.54 -31.02 -3.32
CA LEU A 236 8.74 -31.66 -4.35
C LEU A 236 7.37 -32.11 -3.85
N LYS A 237 7.16 -32.18 -2.53
CA LYS A 237 5.94 -32.67 -1.86
C LYS A 237 5.61 -34.12 -2.29
N ILE A 238 6.65 -34.92 -2.47
CA ILE A 238 6.59 -36.36 -2.76
C ILE A 238 6.89 -37.11 -1.47
#